data_AF-A0A167GUG4-F1
#
_entry.id   AF-A0A167GUG4-F1
#
_cell.length_a   1.000
_cell.length_b   1.000
_cell.length_c   1.000
_cell.angle_alpha   90.00
_cell.angle_beta   90.00
_cell.angle_gamma   90.00
#
_symmetry.space_group_name_H-M   'P 1'
#
loop_
_entity.id
_entity.type
_entity.pdbx_description
1 polymer ?
#
loop_
_entity_poly.entity_id
_entity_poly.type
_entity_poly.pdbx_seq_one_letter_code
_entity_poly.pdbx_strand_id
1 'polypeptide(L)'
;MLVYVSERLRCGGRPTHDNAPYDINRLSPAEFEKELKAVLPICLELTPVDEEDLDFDSLSENLNLSEDSSVSNKEVRFWADTVLHATKDVPRFTTLKRQELWVVKYESTSARLELLLYTTSEPQWLMYAKPDPTMPANSPMHGMLSQPILRSTGKKGFFDGPWEFGLPVTEKFGVKVEGMGKLVPSFKSSLGLQDGSIDETAWDKWKMIVDADDVDPLDFDISGVYKLLPDCGETAHSLHQRVQKAPDGKDVFFCHPRRGDFAREDLIATFAKSWREHGAKGVEKVHVSVKRAWVRAEGLDVKYVQEGGSSFAVPAGPVHFQVNVEQCK
;
A
#
# COMPACT_ATOMS: atom_id res chain seq x y z
N MET A 1 11.86 -5.27 -10.53
CA MET A 1 10.44 -5.04 -10.90
C MET A 1 9.63 -4.79 -9.66
N LEU A 2 8.43 -4.22 -9.79
CA LEU A 2 7.53 -3.91 -8.67
C LEU A 2 6.17 -4.59 -8.90
N VAL A 3 5.54 -5.01 -7.81
CA VAL A 3 4.12 -5.40 -7.77
C VAL A 3 3.38 -4.40 -6.92
N TYR A 4 2.29 -3.85 -7.46
CA TYR A 4 1.47 -2.87 -6.77
C TYR A 4 -0.01 -3.07 -7.08
N VAL A 5 -0.88 -2.50 -6.26
CA VAL A 5 -2.33 -2.53 -6.44
C VAL A 5 -2.84 -1.20 -6.94
N SER A 6 -3.92 -1.18 -7.71
CA SER A 6 -4.67 0.05 -7.91
C SER A 6 -6.13 -0.23 -8.26
N GLU A 7 -7.03 0.71 -7.96
CA GLU A 7 -8.41 0.67 -8.46
C GLU A 7 -8.51 1.11 -9.94
N ARG A 8 -7.52 1.87 -10.44
CA ARG A 8 -7.47 2.29 -11.85
C ARG A 8 -6.04 2.43 -12.35
N LEU A 9 -5.81 1.90 -13.54
CA LEU A 9 -4.59 2.23 -14.28
C LEU A 9 -4.63 3.70 -14.71
N ARG A 10 -3.66 4.50 -14.24
CA ARG A 10 -3.42 5.87 -14.73
C ARG A 10 -3.02 5.82 -16.20
N CYS A 11 -4.00 5.84 -17.09
CA CYS A 11 -3.77 5.97 -18.51
C CYS A 11 -3.56 7.47 -18.82
N GLY A 12 -2.31 7.90 -19.00
CA GLY A 12 -1.99 9.24 -19.51
C GLY A 12 -2.35 9.45 -20.99
N GLY A 13 -3.08 8.52 -21.61
CA GLY A 13 -3.52 8.59 -23.01
C GLY A 13 -4.99 8.97 -23.16
N ARG A 14 -5.46 9.10 -24.41
CA ARG A 14 -6.89 9.19 -24.77
C ARG A 14 -7.40 7.78 -25.12
N PRO A 15 -7.80 6.94 -24.14
CA PRO A 15 -8.45 5.67 -24.48
C PRO A 15 -9.76 5.96 -25.23
N THR A 16 -10.13 5.09 -26.15
CA THR A 16 -11.43 5.14 -26.81
C THR A 16 -12.48 4.80 -25.76
N HIS A 17 -13.15 5.82 -25.22
CA HIS A 17 -14.18 5.65 -24.19
C HIS A 17 -15.44 5.06 -24.82
N ASP A 18 -15.76 3.81 -24.50
CA ASP A 18 -17.06 3.23 -24.80
C ASP A 18 -18.05 3.63 -23.69
N ASN A 19 -18.71 4.76 -23.87
CA ASN A 19 -19.67 5.28 -22.90
C ASN A 19 -21.01 4.56 -23.06
N ALA A 20 -21.11 3.34 -22.51
CA ALA A 20 -22.41 2.74 -22.28
C ALA A 20 -23.13 3.50 -21.14
N PRO A 21 -24.42 3.87 -21.29
CA PRO A 21 -25.18 4.44 -20.19
C PRO A 21 -25.29 3.41 -19.06
N TYR A 22 -24.74 3.76 -17.90
CA TYR A 22 -24.76 2.92 -16.69
C TYR A 22 -25.47 3.71 -15.60
N ASP A 23 -26.66 3.26 -15.19
CA ASP A 23 -27.50 3.91 -14.20
C ASP A 23 -27.20 3.33 -12.82
N ILE A 24 -26.61 4.14 -11.95
CA ILE A 24 -26.25 3.79 -10.59
C ILE A 24 -26.77 4.85 -9.65
N ASN A 25 -27.58 4.41 -8.70
CA ASN A 25 -28.17 5.24 -7.66
C ASN A 25 -27.12 5.57 -6.58
N ARG A 26 -26.11 6.37 -6.94
CA ARG A 26 -25.04 6.83 -6.03
C ARG A 26 -25.37 8.19 -5.46
N LEU A 27 -25.04 8.39 -4.18
CA LEU A 27 -24.98 9.73 -3.59
C LEU A 27 -24.09 10.63 -4.44
N SER A 28 -24.47 11.89 -4.57
CA SER A 28 -23.58 12.85 -5.21
C SER A 28 -22.30 12.99 -4.35
N PRO A 29 -21.15 13.27 -4.98
CA PRO A 29 -19.90 13.44 -4.24
C PRO A 29 -19.97 14.52 -3.15
N ALA A 30 -20.76 15.57 -3.37
CA ALA A 30 -20.95 16.64 -2.40
C ALA A 30 -21.80 16.20 -1.19
N GLU A 31 -22.83 15.39 -1.42
CA GLU A 31 -23.62 14.79 -0.33
C GLU A 31 -22.77 13.81 0.47
N PHE A 32 -22.01 12.94 -0.18
CA PHE A 32 -21.11 12.01 0.48
C PHE A 32 -20.06 12.75 1.34
N GLU A 33 -19.43 13.80 0.80
CA GLU A 33 -18.48 14.63 1.56
C GLU A 33 -19.13 15.26 2.80
N LYS A 34 -20.35 15.77 2.66
CA LYS A 34 -21.10 16.37 3.77
C LYS A 34 -21.42 15.35 4.85
N GLU A 35 -21.90 14.17 4.47
CA GLU A 35 -22.21 13.09 5.41
C GLU A 35 -20.95 12.56 6.10
N LEU A 36 -19.88 12.34 5.34
CA LEU A 36 -18.61 11.87 5.88
C LEU A 36 -18.03 12.87 6.90
N LYS A 37 -18.01 14.17 6.58
CA LYS A 37 -17.57 15.21 7.54
C LYS A 37 -18.45 15.31 8.78
N ALA A 38 -19.75 14.99 8.68
CA ALA A 38 -20.65 15.04 9.82
C ALA A 38 -20.39 13.89 10.83
N VAL A 39 -19.82 12.79 10.37
CA VAL A 39 -19.56 11.59 11.17
C VAL A 39 -18.14 11.55 11.73
N LEU A 40 -17.18 12.19 11.05
CA LEU A 40 -15.77 12.16 11.43
C LEU A 40 -15.49 13.08 12.64
N PRO A 41 -14.80 12.57 13.67
CA PRO A 41 -14.35 13.39 14.79
C PRO A 41 -13.37 14.50 14.36
N ILE A 42 -13.36 15.61 15.07
CA ILE A 42 -12.38 16.69 14.83
C ILE A 42 -11.00 16.31 15.38
N CYS A 43 -10.94 15.68 16.56
CA CYS A 43 -9.70 15.27 17.22
C CYS A 43 -9.72 13.77 17.47
N LEU A 44 -8.57 13.13 17.23
CA LEU A 44 -8.33 11.72 17.52
C LEU A 44 -7.16 11.61 18.50
N GLU A 45 -7.24 10.66 19.42
CA GLU A 45 -6.19 10.34 20.39
C GLU A 45 -5.96 8.83 20.36
N LEU A 46 -4.70 8.43 20.27
CA LEU A 46 -4.32 7.04 20.36
C LEU A 46 -4.15 6.66 21.83
N THR A 47 -4.42 5.40 22.18
CA THR A 47 -3.96 4.84 23.46
C THR A 47 -2.45 5.09 23.59
N PRO A 48 -1.96 5.55 24.76
CA PRO A 48 -0.53 5.72 24.98
C PRO A 48 0.23 4.44 24.66
N VAL A 49 1.32 4.59 23.91
CA VAL A 49 2.28 3.52 23.62
C VAL A 49 3.52 3.79 24.47
N ASP A 50 3.97 2.77 25.19
CA ASP A 50 5.15 2.82 26.04
C ASP A 50 6.34 2.10 25.39
N GLU A 51 7.55 2.29 25.93
CA GLU A 51 8.76 1.66 25.39
C GLU A 51 8.69 0.13 25.43
N GLU A 52 7.97 -0.44 26.39
CA GLU A 52 7.76 -1.88 26.55
C GLU A 52 6.94 -2.48 25.39
N ASP A 53 5.99 -1.71 24.83
CA ASP A 53 5.17 -2.14 23.68
C ASP A 53 5.98 -2.19 22.38
N LEU A 54 7.18 -1.57 22.37
CA LEU A 54 8.05 -1.41 21.21
C LEU A 54 9.33 -2.24 21.32
N ASP A 55 9.32 -3.30 22.15
CA ASP A 55 10.42 -4.26 22.20
C ASP A 55 10.56 -4.97 20.84
N PHE A 56 11.54 -4.51 20.07
CA PHE A 56 11.76 -4.94 18.69
C PHE A 56 12.09 -6.43 18.59
N ASP A 57 12.82 -6.99 19.57
CA ASP A 57 13.20 -8.40 19.55
C ASP A 57 11.96 -9.29 19.70
N SER A 58 11.05 -8.93 20.62
CA SER A 58 9.77 -9.63 20.78
C SER A 58 8.86 -9.44 19.56
N LEU A 59 8.75 -8.21 19.04
CA LEU A 59 7.90 -7.92 17.89
C LEU A 59 8.38 -8.60 16.60
N SER A 60 9.68 -8.87 16.47
CA SER A 60 10.27 -9.48 15.27
C SER A 60 10.48 -10.99 15.36
N GLU A 61 10.18 -11.63 16.49
CA GLU A 61 10.45 -13.05 16.75
C GLU A 61 9.84 -14.00 15.69
N ASN A 62 8.65 -13.67 15.18
CA ASN A 62 7.93 -14.48 14.21
C ASN A 62 8.17 -14.08 12.75
N LEU A 63 9.10 -13.16 12.48
CA LEU A 63 9.36 -12.64 11.14
C LEU A 63 10.50 -13.39 10.45
N ASN A 64 10.35 -13.59 9.14
CA ASN A 64 11.36 -14.23 8.31
C ASN A 64 12.44 -13.22 7.87
N LEU A 65 13.26 -12.79 8.83
CA LEU A 65 14.35 -11.84 8.60
C LEU A 65 15.59 -12.57 8.05
N SER A 66 16.08 -12.13 6.88
CA SER A 66 17.36 -12.60 6.32
C SER A 66 18.54 -11.90 7.00
N GLU A 67 19.77 -12.45 6.94
CA GLU A 67 20.98 -11.78 7.48
C GLU A 67 21.19 -10.37 6.90
N ASP A 68 20.84 -10.18 5.63
CA ASP A 68 20.85 -8.90 4.90
C ASP A 68 19.70 -7.94 5.31
N SER A 69 18.73 -8.43 6.08
CA SER A 69 17.58 -7.67 6.59
C SER A 69 17.86 -7.06 7.96
N SER A 70 19.09 -7.18 8.46
CA SER A 70 19.50 -6.67 9.76
C SER A 70 19.35 -5.15 9.83
N VAL A 71 18.42 -4.71 10.67
CA VAL A 71 18.21 -3.30 11.02
C VAL A 71 19.24 -2.94 12.08
N SER A 72 19.93 -1.81 11.93
CA SER A 72 20.88 -1.38 12.93
C SER A 72 20.18 -0.95 14.23
N ASN A 73 20.82 -1.14 15.39
CA ASN A 73 20.29 -0.66 16.67
C ASN A 73 19.94 0.84 16.66
N LYS A 74 20.60 1.63 15.80
CA LYS A 74 20.29 3.05 15.62
C LYS A 74 18.96 3.25 14.91
N GLU A 75 18.67 2.47 13.88
CA GLU A 75 17.40 2.51 13.14
C GLU A 75 16.24 2.01 14.00
N VAL A 76 16.45 0.94 14.77
CA VAL A 76 15.44 0.43 15.72
C VAL A 76 15.08 1.49 16.75
N ARG A 77 16.09 2.11 17.40
CA ARG A 77 15.85 3.21 18.35
C ARG A 77 15.15 4.39 17.71
N PHE A 78 15.61 4.80 16.54
CA PHE A 78 14.99 5.89 15.80
C PHE A 78 13.52 5.59 15.46
N TRP A 79 13.21 4.35 15.10
CA TRP A 79 11.84 3.89 14.88
C TRP A 79 11.00 3.94 16.15
N ALA A 80 11.49 3.39 17.26
CA ALA A 80 10.77 3.40 18.53
C ALA A 80 10.48 4.84 19.00
N ASP A 81 11.49 5.71 19.02
CA ASP A 81 11.35 7.14 19.37
C ASP A 81 10.30 7.84 18.49
N THR A 82 10.33 7.52 17.19
CA THR A 82 9.40 8.06 16.20
C THR A 82 7.96 7.63 16.48
N VAL A 83 7.74 6.35 16.78
CA VAL A 83 6.42 5.82 17.13
C VAL A 83 5.92 6.46 18.41
N LEU A 84 6.72 6.48 19.47
CA LEU A 84 6.37 7.09 20.77
C LEU A 84 5.99 8.56 20.64
N HIS A 85 6.75 9.33 19.86
CA HIS A 85 6.48 10.75 19.68
C HIS A 85 5.24 11.00 18.81
N ALA A 86 5.02 10.16 17.80
CA ALA A 86 3.86 10.25 16.92
C ALA A 86 2.55 9.91 17.64
N THR A 87 2.54 8.88 18.49
CA THR A 87 1.33 8.40 19.18
C THR A 87 0.92 9.25 20.38
N LYS A 88 1.85 10.02 20.96
CA LYS A 88 1.57 10.97 22.06
C LYS A 88 0.82 12.22 21.63
N ASP A 89 0.96 12.62 20.37
CA ASP A 89 0.28 13.79 19.83
C ASP A 89 -1.20 13.49 19.55
N VAL A 90 -2.03 14.55 19.51
CA VAL A 90 -3.46 14.47 19.15
C VAL A 90 -3.65 14.97 17.71
N PRO A 91 -3.85 14.08 16.71
CA PRO A 91 -4.13 14.49 15.34
C PRO A 91 -5.48 15.19 15.21
N ARG A 92 -5.50 16.31 14.47
CA ARG A 92 -6.69 17.12 14.21
C ARG A 92 -7.09 17.05 12.75
N PHE A 93 -8.40 16.93 12.51
CA PHE A 93 -8.98 16.94 11.17
C PHE A 93 -8.53 18.19 10.43
N THR A 94 -7.93 17.99 9.27
CA THR A 94 -7.38 19.08 8.45
C THR A 94 -8.13 19.19 7.15
N THR A 95 -8.27 18.08 6.41
CA THR A 95 -8.86 18.12 5.07
C THR A 95 -9.45 16.78 4.67
N LEU A 96 -10.49 16.84 3.85
CA LEU A 96 -11.03 15.72 3.11
C LEU A 96 -10.79 15.99 1.62
N LYS A 97 -10.03 15.11 0.96
CA LYS A 97 -9.71 15.23 -0.46
C LYS A 97 -10.35 14.09 -1.23
N ARG A 98 -11.03 14.44 -2.32
CA ARG A 98 -11.47 13.49 -3.34
C ARG A 98 -10.48 13.49 -4.49
N GLN A 99 -9.79 12.37 -4.69
CA GLN A 99 -8.95 12.14 -5.86
C GLN A 99 -9.40 10.85 -6.55
N GLU A 100 -8.49 9.89 -6.75
CA GLU A 100 -8.84 8.53 -7.17
C GLU A 100 -9.67 7.83 -6.09
N LEU A 101 -9.33 8.09 -4.83
CA LEU A 101 -10.03 7.64 -3.63
C LEU A 101 -10.32 8.83 -2.71
N TRP A 102 -11.14 8.62 -1.69
CA TRP A 102 -11.38 9.63 -0.64
C TRP A 102 -10.33 9.50 0.45
N VAL A 103 -9.59 10.59 0.70
CA VAL A 103 -8.57 10.67 1.74
C VAL A 103 -9.01 11.68 2.79
N VAL A 104 -9.25 11.22 4.01
CA VAL A 104 -9.36 12.10 5.18
C VAL A 104 -7.97 12.26 5.77
N LYS A 105 -7.55 13.50 6.06
CA LYS A 105 -6.26 13.80 6.69
C LYS A 105 -6.46 14.45 8.04
N TYR A 106 -5.77 13.89 9.02
CA TYR A 106 -5.54 14.43 10.34
C TYR A 106 -4.07 14.77 10.49
N GLU A 107 -3.75 15.86 11.16
CA GLU A 107 -2.38 16.28 11.37
C GLU A 107 -2.12 16.68 12.82
N SER A 108 -0.92 16.36 13.29
CA SER A 108 -0.33 16.87 14.52
C SER A 108 1.05 17.46 14.24
N THR A 109 1.80 17.79 15.29
CA THR A 109 3.17 18.31 15.18
C THR A 109 4.12 17.22 14.73
N SER A 110 3.99 16.02 15.30
CA SER A 110 4.88 14.88 15.08
C SER A 110 4.35 13.87 14.06
N ALA A 111 3.09 13.95 13.62
CA ALA A 111 2.48 12.93 12.76
C ALA A 111 1.44 13.47 11.77
N ARG A 112 1.16 12.67 10.74
CA ARG A 112 -0.05 12.75 9.93
C ARG A 112 -0.77 11.40 10.00
N LEU A 113 -2.09 11.43 10.05
CA LEU A 113 -2.94 10.24 10.06
C LEU A 113 -3.93 10.36 8.90
N GLU A 114 -4.02 9.32 8.08
CA GLU A 114 -4.81 9.33 6.85
C GLU A 114 -5.80 8.16 6.85
N LEU A 115 -7.07 8.46 6.60
CA LEU A 115 -8.10 7.45 6.32
C LEU A 115 -8.29 7.36 4.81
N LEU A 116 -7.95 6.21 4.25
CA LEU A 116 -8.14 5.86 2.85
C LEU A 116 -9.46 5.11 2.71
N LEU A 117 -10.37 5.66 1.91
CA LEU A 117 -11.65 5.02 1.59
C LEU A 117 -11.65 4.63 0.11
N TYR A 118 -11.44 3.34 -0.11
CA TYR A 118 -11.58 2.68 -1.40
C TYR A 118 -13.05 2.37 -1.69
N THR A 119 -13.39 2.26 -2.97
CA THR A 119 -14.75 1.87 -3.37
C THR A 119 -14.97 0.38 -3.20
N THR A 120 -13.91 -0.43 -3.35
CA THR A 120 -14.02 -1.89 -3.37
C THR A 120 -13.42 -2.59 -2.15
N SER A 121 -12.67 -1.87 -1.32
CA SER A 121 -12.03 -2.45 -0.13
C SER A 121 -12.44 -1.75 1.15
N GLU A 122 -12.09 -2.39 2.26
CA GLU A 122 -12.30 -1.86 3.59
C GLU A 122 -11.55 -0.52 3.81
N PRO A 123 -12.06 0.34 4.71
CA PRO A 123 -11.38 1.55 5.15
C PRO A 123 -10.01 1.24 5.76
N GLN A 124 -8.99 2.03 5.40
CA GLN A 124 -7.64 1.86 5.94
C GLN A 124 -7.15 3.14 6.60
N TRP A 125 -6.71 3.04 7.84
CA TRP A 125 -5.93 4.07 8.52
C TRP A 125 -4.45 3.84 8.31
N LEU A 126 -3.74 4.90 7.96
CA LEU A 126 -2.29 4.92 7.86
C LEU A 126 -1.75 6.14 8.63
N MET A 127 -0.89 5.89 9.61
CA MET A 127 -0.20 6.95 10.34
C MET A 127 1.24 7.05 9.88
N TYR A 128 1.70 8.27 9.62
CA TYR A 128 3.08 8.55 9.25
C TYR A 128 3.66 9.54 10.25
N ALA A 129 4.88 9.28 10.68
CA ALA A 129 5.62 10.27 11.45
C ALA A 129 6.18 11.38 10.55
N LYS A 130 6.19 12.59 11.09
CA LYS A 130 6.83 13.74 10.48
C LYS A 130 8.30 13.79 10.91
N PRO A 131 9.22 14.18 10.01
CA PRO A 131 10.61 14.41 10.40
C PRO A 131 10.70 15.54 11.42
N ASP A 132 11.57 15.38 12.40
CA ASP A 132 11.93 16.47 13.31
C ASP A 132 12.46 17.66 12.50
N PRO A 133 12.04 18.91 12.78
CA PRO A 133 12.50 20.10 12.04
C PRO A 133 14.03 20.28 12.02
N THR A 134 14.75 19.71 12.98
CA THR A 134 16.21 19.74 13.09
C THR A 134 16.90 18.64 12.28
N MET A 135 16.14 17.68 11.75
CA MET A 135 16.69 16.56 10.99
C MET A 135 17.29 17.03 9.65
N PRO A 136 18.55 16.66 9.33
CA PRO A 136 19.16 16.97 8.05
C PRO A 136 18.37 16.39 6.88
N ALA A 137 18.21 17.14 5.79
CA ALA A 137 17.48 16.70 4.60
C ALA A 137 18.09 15.46 3.92
N ASN A 138 19.40 15.22 4.09
CA ASN A 138 20.11 14.05 3.56
C ASN A 138 20.20 12.89 4.57
N SER A 139 19.45 12.94 5.67
CA SER A 139 19.42 11.85 6.65
C SER A 139 18.94 10.55 5.98
N PRO A 140 19.63 9.41 6.17
CA PRO A 140 19.17 8.13 5.64
C PRO A 140 17.82 7.69 6.24
N MET A 141 17.44 8.27 7.39
CA MET A 141 16.21 7.97 8.12
C MET A 141 14.92 8.48 7.45
N HIS A 142 15.03 9.42 6.49
CA HIS A 142 13.87 9.91 5.72
C HIS A 142 13.15 8.78 4.98
N GLY A 143 13.88 7.74 4.56
CA GLY A 143 13.27 6.57 3.93
C GLY A 143 12.28 5.87 4.86
N MET A 144 12.60 5.78 6.16
CA MET A 144 11.74 5.15 7.15
C MET A 144 10.48 5.97 7.44
N LEU A 145 10.62 7.31 7.53
CA LEU A 145 9.51 8.25 7.75
C LEU A 145 8.56 8.37 6.56
N SER A 146 9.03 8.05 5.35
CA SER A 146 8.19 8.05 4.14
C SER A 146 7.12 6.96 4.14
N GLN A 147 7.21 6.02 5.08
CA GLN A 147 6.40 4.81 5.13
C GLN A 147 5.56 4.83 6.43
N PRO A 148 4.29 4.36 6.41
CA PRO A 148 3.39 4.47 7.58
C PRO A 148 3.89 3.69 8.83
N ILE A 149 4.03 4.33 9.98
CA ILE A 149 4.50 3.69 11.21
C ILE A 149 3.42 2.85 11.92
N LEU A 150 2.15 3.13 11.65
CA LEU A 150 0.99 2.41 12.16
C LEU A 150 -0.04 2.26 11.05
N ARG A 151 -0.80 1.17 11.10
CA ARG A 151 -2.00 1.01 10.28
C ARG A 151 -3.13 0.35 11.05
N SER A 152 -4.34 0.53 10.55
CA SER A 152 -5.52 -0.25 10.95
C SER A 152 -6.44 -0.43 9.74
N THR A 153 -6.98 -1.63 9.58
CA THR A 153 -7.98 -1.91 8.53
C THR A 153 -9.33 -2.14 9.20
N GLY A 154 -10.27 -1.24 8.90
CA GLY A 154 -11.65 -1.36 9.37
C GLY A 154 -12.31 -2.64 8.87
N LYS A 155 -13.36 -3.09 9.56
CA LYS A 155 -14.13 -4.28 9.14
C LYS A 155 -15.59 -3.94 8.86
N LYS A 156 -16.20 -3.18 9.76
CA LYS A 156 -17.59 -2.73 9.67
C LYS A 156 -17.70 -1.22 9.80
N GLY A 157 -16.70 -0.59 10.41
CA GLY A 157 -16.62 0.84 10.66
C GLY A 157 -15.27 1.42 10.28
N PHE A 158 -15.04 2.69 10.62
CA PHE A 158 -13.74 3.31 10.45
C PHE A 158 -12.79 2.97 11.60
N PHE A 159 -13.29 2.75 12.81
CA PHE A 159 -12.47 2.65 14.04
C PHE A 159 -12.52 1.26 14.70
N ASP A 160 -12.93 0.22 13.98
CA ASP A 160 -13.14 -1.13 14.54
C ASP A 160 -12.04 -2.14 14.15
N GLY A 161 -11.02 -1.68 13.44
CA GLY A 161 -9.88 -2.49 13.01
C GLY A 161 -8.77 -2.57 14.07
N PRO A 162 -8.10 -3.73 14.21
CA PRO A 162 -6.91 -3.80 15.05
C PRO A 162 -5.79 -2.92 14.48
N TRP A 163 -5.00 -2.33 15.37
CA TRP A 163 -3.82 -1.56 14.98
C TRP A 163 -2.60 -2.46 14.86
N GLU A 164 -1.71 -2.11 13.94
CA GLU A 164 -0.47 -2.82 13.67
C GLU A 164 0.69 -1.83 13.55
N PHE A 165 1.82 -2.16 14.17
CA PHE A 165 3.08 -1.46 14.01
C PHE A 165 3.74 -1.83 12.68
N GLY A 166 4.22 -0.81 11.97
CA GLY A 166 5.03 -0.98 10.77
C GLY A 166 6.51 -1.03 11.11
N LEU A 167 7.06 -2.23 11.26
CA LEU A 167 8.47 -2.41 11.61
C LEU A 167 9.41 -2.00 10.44
N PRO A 168 10.58 -1.43 10.73
CA PRO A 168 11.55 -0.98 9.73
C PRO A 168 12.39 -2.11 9.14
N VAL A 169 11.80 -3.30 8.96
CA VAL A 169 12.47 -4.51 8.47
C VAL A 169 12.14 -4.81 7.02
N THR A 170 13.02 -5.51 6.33
CA THR A 170 12.74 -6.01 4.97
C THR A 170 12.62 -7.53 4.99
N GLU A 171 11.42 -8.05 4.74
CA GLU A 171 11.21 -9.49 4.56
C GLU A 171 11.55 -9.91 3.14
N LYS A 172 12.15 -11.09 2.98
CA LYS A 172 12.50 -11.65 1.68
C LYS A 172 11.97 -13.05 1.57
N PHE A 173 11.33 -13.36 0.45
CA PHE A 173 10.82 -14.69 0.15
C PHE A 173 10.92 -15.00 -1.34
N GLY A 174 10.64 -16.24 -1.72
CA GLY A 174 10.77 -16.71 -3.10
C GLY A 174 9.44 -16.78 -3.82
N VAL A 175 9.33 -16.14 -4.98
CA VAL A 175 8.18 -16.29 -5.88
C VAL A 175 8.60 -17.11 -7.09
N LYS A 176 7.82 -18.13 -7.42
CA LYS A 176 8.00 -18.89 -8.66
C LYS A 176 7.34 -18.14 -9.80
N VAL A 177 8.11 -17.82 -10.83
CA VAL A 177 7.63 -17.17 -12.05
C VAL A 177 7.81 -18.11 -13.24
N GLU A 178 6.80 -18.18 -14.08
CA GLU A 178 6.80 -18.99 -15.30
C GLU A 178 6.29 -18.14 -16.46
N GLY A 179 7.12 -18.04 -17.51
CA GLY A 179 6.74 -17.41 -18.75
C GLY A 179 5.73 -18.25 -19.53
N MET A 180 4.62 -17.65 -19.94
CA MET A 180 3.54 -18.33 -20.66
C MET A 180 3.10 -17.54 -21.90
N GLY A 181 2.43 -18.22 -22.83
CA GLY A 181 1.79 -17.57 -23.97
C GLY A 181 2.72 -17.40 -25.17
N LYS A 182 2.83 -16.18 -25.69
CA LYS A 182 3.62 -15.84 -26.89
C LYS A 182 4.84 -15.03 -26.49
N LEU A 183 5.94 -15.26 -27.21
CA LEU A 183 7.09 -14.37 -27.15
C LEU A 183 6.80 -13.12 -27.97
N VAL A 184 7.00 -11.97 -27.35
CA VAL A 184 6.89 -10.64 -27.94
C VAL A 184 8.24 -9.93 -27.83
N PRO A 185 8.52 -8.93 -28.68
CA PRO A 185 9.71 -8.09 -28.52
C PRO A 185 9.75 -7.50 -27.10
N SER A 186 10.91 -7.56 -26.45
CA SER A 186 11.10 -6.92 -25.15
C SER A 186 10.99 -5.40 -25.28
N PHE A 187 10.80 -4.69 -24.17
CA PHE A 187 10.85 -3.22 -24.18
C PHE A 187 12.16 -2.70 -24.81
N LYS A 188 13.32 -3.29 -24.48
CA LYS A 188 14.60 -2.85 -25.06
C LYS A 188 14.67 -3.09 -26.56
N SER A 189 14.15 -4.23 -27.03
CA SER A 189 14.01 -4.51 -28.46
C SER A 189 13.12 -3.47 -29.14
N SER A 190 11.99 -3.10 -28.52
CA SER A 190 11.07 -2.09 -29.04
C SER A 190 11.67 -0.66 -29.11
N LEU A 191 12.69 -0.37 -28.30
CA LEU A 191 13.43 0.90 -28.36
C LEU A 191 14.41 1.00 -29.54
N GLY A 192 14.69 -0.11 -30.24
CA GLY A 192 15.62 -0.13 -31.37
C GLY A 192 17.08 0.14 -30.99
N LEU A 193 17.47 -0.18 -29.74
CA LEU A 193 18.85 -0.02 -29.29
C LEU A 193 19.78 -0.98 -30.05
N GLN A 194 20.90 -0.45 -30.57
CA GLN A 194 21.88 -1.19 -31.38
C GLN A 194 22.92 -1.96 -30.55
N ASP A 195 22.69 -2.13 -29.24
CA ASP A 195 23.61 -2.75 -28.28
C ASP A 195 23.45 -4.28 -28.18
N GLY A 196 22.85 -4.91 -29.19
CA GLY A 196 22.53 -6.35 -29.18
C GLY A 196 21.21 -6.69 -28.51
N SER A 197 20.48 -5.70 -27.95
CA SER A 197 19.15 -5.92 -27.36
C SER A 197 18.02 -6.04 -28.38
N ILE A 198 18.31 -5.97 -29.69
CA ILE A 198 17.32 -5.93 -30.76
C ILE A 198 16.51 -7.23 -30.89
N ASP A 199 17.13 -8.36 -30.53
CA ASP A 199 16.51 -9.69 -30.58
C ASP A 199 15.99 -10.16 -29.20
N GLU A 200 16.06 -9.30 -28.17
CA GLU A 200 15.52 -9.64 -26.84
C GLU A 200 14.00 -9.83 -26.92
N THR A 201 13.52 -10.96 -26.40
CA THR A 201 12.09 -11.28 -26.31
C THR A 201 11.66 -11.47 -24.87
N ALA A 202 10.38 -11.24 -24.60
CA ALA A 202 9.72 -11.48 -23.32
C ALA A 202 8.38 -12.19 -23.55
N TRP A 203 7.87 -12.87 -22.53
CA TRP A 203 6.55 -13.50 -22.58
C TRP A 203 5.43 -12.46 -22.44
N ASP A 204 4.35 -12.62 -23.21
CA ASP A 204 3.14 -11.78 -23.10
C ASP A 204 2.32 -12.09 -21.85
N LYS A 205 2.60 -13.22 -21.19
CA LYS A 205 1.99 -13.61 -19.92
C LYS A 205 3.02 -14.18 -18.96
N TRP A 206 2.85 -13.86 -17.68
CA TRP A 206 3.62 -14.43 -16.59
C TRP A 206 2.69 -15.07 -15.59
N LYS A 207 2.98 -16.31 -15.21
CA LYS A 207 2.31 -16.97 -14.08
C LYS A 207 3.20 -16.82 -12.86
N MET A 208 2.64 -16.24 -11.82
CA MET A 208 3.27 -16.10 -10.50
C MET A 208 2.64 -17.06 -9.52
N ILE A 209 3.47 -17.72 -8.73
CA ILE A 209 3.06 -18.64 -7.68
C ILE A 209 3.89 -18.30 -6.43
N VAL A 210 3.21 -17.90 -5.37
CA VAL A 210 3.78 -17.76 -4.03
C VAL A 210 3.52 -19.08 -3.29
N ASP A 211 4.55 -19.60 -2.62
CA ASP A 211 4.38 -20.80 -1.79
C ASP A 211 3.56 -20.42 -0.53
N ALA A 212 2.74 -21.34 -0.01
CA ALA A 212 1.79 -21.03 1.08
C ALA A 212 2.47 -20.45 2.33
N ASP A 213 3.68 -20.93 2.63
CA ASP A 213 4.51 -20.48 3.76
C ASP A 213 5.09 -19.06 3.55
N ASP A 214 5.08 -18.56 2.31
CA ASP A 214 5.63 -17.26 1.90
C ASP A 214 4.51 -16.21 1.64
N VAL A 215 3.24 -16.54 1.91
CA VAL A 215 2.09 -15.62 1.73
C VAL A 215 1.98 -14.63 2.87
N ASP A 216 2.31 -15.03 4.09
CA ASP A 216 2.10 -14.23 5.32
C ASP A 216 2.73 -12.81 5.29
N PRO A 217 3.92 -12.58 4.68
CA PRO A 217 4.49 -11.23 4.55
C PRO A 217 3.72 -10.30 3.60
N LEU A 218 2.72 -10.82 2.87
CA LEU A 218 1.92 -10.07 1.92
C LEU A 218 0.54 -9.77 2.48
N ASP A 219 0.06 -8.54 2.28
CA ASP A 219 -1.31 -8.15 2.64
C ASP A 219 -2.39 -8.98 1.91
N PHE A 220 -2.04 -9.57 0.77
CA PHE A 220 -2.85 -10.57 0.07
C PHE A 220 -2.01 -11.38 -0.92
N ASP A 221 -2.52 -12.53 -1.34
CA ASP A 221 -1.85 -13.40 -2.31
C ASP A 221 -1.72 -12.74 -3.71
N ILE A 222 -0.47 -12.56 -4.16
CA ILE A 222 -0.13 -12.02 -5.48
C ILE A 222 -0.07 -13.10 -6.57
N SER A 223 -0.31 -14.38 -6.24
CA SER A 223 -0.34 -15.46 -7.21
C SER A 223 -1.40 -15.22 -8.29
N GLY A 224 -1.13 -15.73 -9.48
CA GLY A 224 -2.04 -15.62 -10.62
C GLY A 224 -1.34 -15.45 -11.95
N VAL A 225 -2.14 -15.26 -13.00
CA VAL A 225 -1.66 -15.03 -14.35
C VAL A 225 -1.73 -13.55 -14.66
N TYR A 226 -0.60 -12.97 -15.04
CA TYR A 226 -0.43 -11.58 -15.40
C TYR A 226 -0.30 -11.47 -16.92
N LYS A 227 -1.09 -10.60 -17.54
CA LYS A 227 -1.11 -10.37 -18.99
C LYS A 227 -0.50 -9.02 -19.30
N LEU A 228 0.40 -8.98 -20.28
CA LEU A 228 1.02 -7.75 -20.77
C LEU A 228 -0.03 -6.81 -21.38
N LEU A 229 0.08 -5.54 -21.00
CA LEU A 229 -0.66 -4.41 -21.56
C LEU A 229 0.34 -3.54 -22.35
N PRO A 230 0.61 -3.88 -23.63
CA PRO A 230 1.65 -3.23 -24.41
C PRO A 230 1.34 -1.75 -24.67
N ASP A 231 0.08 -1.34 -24.71
CA ASP A 231 -0.31 0.03 -25.05
C ASP A 231 -0.23 1.02 -23.87
N CYS A 232 0.27 0.59 -22.71
CA CYS A 232 0.49 1.49 -21.58
C CYS A 232 1.78 2.30 -21.76
N GLY A 233 1.65 3.54 -22.26
CA GLY A 233 2.78 4.42 -22.57
C GLY A 233 3.62 4.84 -21.36
N GLU A 234 3.10 4.75 -20.14
CA GLU A 234 3.84 5.22 -18.97
C GLU A 234 4.79 4.16 -18.35
N THR A 235 4.56 2.88 -18.61
CA THR A 235 5.31 1.77 -17.99
C THR A 235 6.29 1.10 -18.95
N ALA A 236 6.74 1.84 -19.97
CA ALA A 236 7.76 1.37 -20.89
C ALA A 236 7.40 -0.03 -21.47
N HIS A 237 6.16 -0.21 -21.93
CA HIS A 237 5.67 -1.48 -22.49
C HIS A 237 5.88 -2.73 -21.61
N SER A 238 6.00 -2.57 -20.28
CA SER A 238 6.29 -3.67 -19.34
C SER A 238 5.22 -3.88 -18.27
N LEU A 239 4.07 -3.22 -18.42
CA LEU A 239 2.97 -3.39 -17.47
C LEU A 239 2.23 -4.68 -17.76
N HIS A 240 2.13 -5.51 -16.73
CA HIS A 240 1.24 -6.64 -16.72
C HIS A 240 0.16 -6.45 -15.68
N GLN A 241 -1.07 -6.82 -16.03
CA GLN A 241 -2.22 -6.83 -15.12
C GLN A 241 -2.59 -8.28 -14.82
N ARG A 242 -2.85 -8.58 -13.54
CA ARG A 242 -3.39 -9.88 -13.16
C ARG A 242 -4.78 -10.06 -13.77
N VAL A 243 -4.99 -11.22 -14.41
CA VAL A 243 -6.27 -11.55 -15.06
C VAL A 243 -7.39 -11.69 -14.04
N GLN A 244 -7.09 -12.19 -12.85
CA GLN A 244 -8.01 -12.24 -11.72
C GLN A 244 -7.85 -11.00 -10.84
N LYS A 245 -8.97 -10.45 -10.38
CA LYS A 245 -8.99 -9.39 -9.36
C LYS A 245 -8.51 -9.92 -8.01
N ALA A 246 -8.01 -9.02 -7.18
CA ALA A 246 -7.75 -9.33 -5.77
C ALA A 246 -9.05 -9.60 -5.00
N PRO A 247 -8.96 -10.27 -3.83
CA PRO A 247 -10.13 -10.53 -2.98
C PRO A 247 -10.93 -9.26 -2.66
N ASP A 248 -10.25 -8.11 -2.57
CA ASP A 248 -10.82 -6.78 -2.34
C ASP A 248 -11.25 -6.05 -3.63
N GLY A 249 -11.34 -6.78 -4.74
CA GLY A 249 -11.79 -6.27 -6.03
C GLY A 249 -10.79 -5.38 -6.78
N LYS A 250 -9.60 -5.13 -6.22
CA LYS A 250 -8.58 -4.28 -6.85
C LYS A 250 -7.80 -4.99 -7.96
N ASP A 251 -7.26 -4.20 -8.88
CA ASP A 251 -6.36 -4.69 -9.92
C ASP A 251 -4.94 -4.78 -9.40
N VAL A 252 -4.25 -5.88 -9.72
CA VAL A 252 -2.86 -6.11 -9.32
C VAL A 252 -1.99 -5.98 -10.55
N PHE A 253 -0.98 -5.13 -10.44
CA PHE A 253 -0.09 -4.78 -11.53
C PHE A 253 1.33 -5.19 -11.21
N PHE A 254 2.05 -5.56 -12.25
CA PHE A 254 3.44 -5.94 -12.23
C PHE A 254 4.16 -5.18 -13.34
N CYS A 255 5.21 -4.40 -13.03
CA CYS A 255 5.98 -3.68 -14.04
C CYS A 255 7.42 -3.36 -13.61
N HIS A 256 8.21 -2.83 -14.54
CA HIS A 256 9.52 -2.29 -14.19
C HIS A 256 9.38 -1.05 -13.29
N PRO A 257 10.26 -0.85 -12.28
CA PRO A 257 10.22 0.33 -11.44
C PRO A 257 10.53 1.57 -12.27
N ARG A 258 9.75 2.65 -12.15
CA ARG A 258 10.19 3.97 -12.64
C ARG A 258 11.12 4.60 -11.61
N ARG A 259 11.90 5.58 -12.06
CA ARG A 259 12.56 6.52 -11.13
C ARG A 259 11.47 7.27 -10.37
N GLY A 260 11.39 7.09 -9.04
CA GLY A 260 10.45 7.80 -8.16
C GLY A 260 9.27 6.97 -7.64
N ASP A 261 9.09 5.71 -8.05
CA ASP A 261 7.97 4.86 -7.60
C ASP A 261 8.10 4.32 -6.16
N PHE A 262 9.16 4.70 -5.42
CA PHE A 262 9.43 4.21 -4.06
C PHE A 262 8.50 4.78 -2.97
N ALA A 263 7.57 5.67 -3.34
CA ALA A 263 6.67 6.36 -2.41
C ALA A 263 5.19 6.12 -2.72
N ARG A 264 4.85 5.04 -3.44
CA ARG A 264 3.43 4.67 -3.64
C ARG A 264 2.94 3.86 -2.45
N GLU A 265 1.80 4.27 -1.92
CA GLU A 265 1.07 3.61 -0.83
C GLU A 265 0.65 2.18 -1.21
N ASP A 266 0.51 1.91 -2.52
CA ASP A 266 0.08 0.62 -3.06
C ASP A 266 1.22 -0.36 -3.41
N LEU A 267 2.48 -0.04 -3.08
CA LEU A 267 3.61 -0.92 -3.39
C LEU A 267 3.62 -2.11 -2.43
N ILE A 268 3.38 -3.30 -2.97
CA ILE A 268 3.31 -4.54 -2.18
C ILE A 268 4.69 -5.15 -2.05
N ALA A 269 5.37 -5.33 -3.20
CA ALA A 269 6.58 -6.15 -3.23
C ALA A 269 7.54 -5.71 -4.34
N THR A 270 8.83 -5.88 -4.09
CA THR A 270 9.90 -5.55 -5.03
C THR A 270 10.69 -6.79 -5.40
N PHE A 271 10.77 -7.10 -6.69
CA PHE A 271 11.60 -8.19 -7.21
C PHE A 271 13.08 -7.80 -7.15
N ALA A 272 13.94 -8.80 -6.94
CA ALA A 272 15.39 -8.64 -6.92
C ALA A 272 15.89 -7.80 -8.11
N LYS A 273 16.82 -6.88 -7.82
CA LYS A 273 17.38 -5.96 -8.84
C LYS A 273 18.12 -6.66 -9.97
N SER A 274 18.50 -7.93 -9.80
CA SER A 274 19.13 -8.76 -10.83
C SER A 274 18.13 -9.35 -11.83
N TRP A 275 16.86 -9.54 -11.43
CA TRP A 275 15.89 -10.23 -12.26
C TRP A 275 15.22 -9.32 -13.30
N ARG A 276 15.07 -9.81 -14.52
CA ARG A 276 14.49 -9.10 -15.69
C ARG A 276 13.62 -10.05 -16.49
N GLU A 277 12.62 -9.50 -17.17
CA GLU A 277 11.77 -10.22 -18.11
C GLU A 277 12.64 -10.77 -19.25
N HIS A 278 12.40 -12.03 -19.61
CA HIS A 278 13.14 -12.71 -20.66
C HIS A 278 12.30 -13.79 -21.34
N GLY A 279 12.73 -14.24 -22.52
CA GLY A 279 12.07 -15.30 -23.29
C GLY A 279 12.46 -16.73 -22.93
N ALA A 280 13.28 -16.95 -21.90
CA ALA A 280 13.64 -18.31 -21.48
C ALA A 280 12.42 -19.10 -20.99
N LYS A 281 12.42 -20.41 -21.23
CA LYS A 281 11.35 -21.34 -20.83
C LYS A 281 11.65 -21.94 -19.46
N GLY A 282 10.59 -22.22 -18.71
CA GLY A 282 10.65 -22.93 -17.43
C GLY A 282 10.19 -22.08 -16.25
N VAL A 283 10.16 -22.72 -15.09
CA VAL A 283 9.84 -22.07 -13.81
C VAL A 283 11.15 -21.58 -13.18
N GLU A 284 11.20 -20.31 -12.84
CA GLU A 284 12.32 -19.70 -12.12
C GLU A 284 11.87 -19.30 -10.71
N LYS A 285 12.71 -19.51 -9.70
CA LYS A 285 12.48 -18.98 -8.36
C LYS A 285 13.16 -17.62 -8.25
N VAL A 286 12.38 -16.57 -8.06
CA VAL A 286 12.85 -15.18 -7.97
C VAL A 286 12.65 -14.66 -6.57
N HIS A 287 13.68 -14.01 -6.03
CA HIS A 287 13.60 -13.39 -4.73
C HIS A 287 12.81 -12.09 -4.81
N VAL A 288 11.88 -11.93 -3.88
CA VAL A 288 11.02 -10.76 -3.71
C VAL A 288 11.22 -10.22 -2.31
N SER A 289 11.19 -8.90 -2.16
CA SER A 289 11.35 -8.22 -0.88
C SER A 289 10.18 -7.29 -0.59
N VAL A 290 9.69 -7.33 0.65
CA VAL A 290 8.69 -6.40 1.21
C VAL A 290 9.41 -5.57 2.25
N LYS A 291 9.37 -4.24 2.13
CA LYS A 291 10.17 -3.32 2.96
C LYS A 291 9.61 -3.10 4.37
N ARG A 292 8.63 -3.87 4.78
CA ARG A 292 7.96 -3.73 6.06
C ARG A 292 7.26 -5.01 6.47
N ALA A 293 7.36 -5.31 7.75
CA ALA A 293 6.49 -6.25 8.41
C ALA A 293 5.44 -5.51 9.25
N TRP A 294 4.24 -6.06 9.31
CA TRP A 294 3.15 -5.54 10.11
C TRP A 294 2.91 -6.49 11.27
N VAL A 295 3.02 -5.95 12.49
CA VAL A 295 2.88 -6.73 13.72
C VAL A 295 1.80 -6.10 14.58
N ARG A 296 0.99 -6.93 15.22
CA ARG A 296 -0.16 -6.46 15.98
C ARG A 296 0.29 -5.56 17.14
N ALA A 297 -0.32 -4.39 17.26
CA ALA A 297 -0.17 -3.50 18.40
C ALA A 297 -1.24 -3.84 19.45
N GLU A 298 -0.89 -4.62 20.46
CA GLU A 298 -1.84 -5.01 21.50
C GLU A 298 -2.28 -3.81 22.34
N GLY A 299 -3.59 -3.71 22.63
CA GLY A 299 -4.13 -2.61 23.46
C GLY A 299 -4.21 -1.23 22.78
N LEU A 300 -3.60 -1.06 21.60
CA LEU A 300 -3.67 0.19 20.85
C LEU A 300 -5.04 0.37 20.20
N ASP A 301 -5.68 1.50 20.50
CA ASP A 301 -6.98 1.89 19.98
C ASP A 301 -7.00 3.40 19.72
N VAL A 302 -7.94 3.85 18.89
CA VAL A 302 -8.16 5.28 18.61
C VAL A 302 -9.48 5.72 19.20
N LYS A 303 -9.41 6.77 20.02
CA LYS A 303 -10.58 7.42 20.62
C LYS A 303 -10.74 8.82 20.06
N TYR A 304 -11.98 9.28 20.00
CA TYR A 304 -12.27 10.68 19.69
C TYR A 304 -12.22 11.50 20.97
N VAL A 305 -11.62 12.70 20.88
CA VAL A 305 -11.49 13.62 22.01
C VAL A 305 -12.41 14.82 21.81
N GLN A 306 -13.09 15.23 22.88
CA GLN A 306 -13.79 16.51 22.93
C GLN A 306 -12.94 17.53 23.70
N GLU A 307 -12.27 18.43 22.99
CA GLU A 307 -11.58 19.57 23.60
C GLU A 307 -12.59 20.72 23.83
N GLY A 308 -12.72 21.15 25.09
CA GLY A 308 -13.37 22.39 25.50
C GLY A 308 -14.84 22.55 25.13
N GLY A 309 -15.76 22.03 25.95
CA GLY A 309 -17.20 22.40 26.01
C GLY A 309 -18.04 22.30 24.73
N SER A 310 -17.44 21.89 23.61
CA SER A 310 -18.03 21.82 22.29
C SER A 310 -18.78 20.51 22.14
N SER A 311 -20.11 20.55 22.00
CA SER A 311 -20.90 19.36 21.71
C SER A 311 -20.87 19.08 20.20
N PHE A 312 -20.20 18.02 19.78
CA PHE A 312 -20.34 17.47 18.43
C PHE A 312 -21.07 16.12 18.49
N ALA A 313 -21.74 15.77 17.39
CA ALA A 313 -22.46 14.52 17.29
C ALA A 313 -21.47 13.36 17.34
N VAL A 314 -21.45 12.67 18.48
CA VAL A 314 -20.79 11.37 18.61
C VAL A 314 -21.73 10.35 17.98
N PRO A 315 -21.29 9.53 17.00
CA PRO A 315 -22.11 8.43 16.51
C PRO A 315 -22.46 7.52 17.69
N ALA A 316 -23.75 7.31 17.96
CA ALA A 316 -24.22 6.52 19.10
C ALA A 316 -23.91 5.01 18.99
N GLY A 317 -23.14 4.61 17.98
CA GLY A 317 -22.75 3.23 17.70
C GLY A 317 -21.83 3.15 16.46
N PRO A 318 -21.34 1.94 16.12
CA PRO A 318 -20.58 1.72 14.90
C PRO A 318 -21.40 2.17 13.69
N VAL A 319 -20.79 3.00 12.85
CA VAL A 319 -21.43 3.46 11.62
C VAL A 319 -21.44 2.30 10.65
N HIS A 320 -22.62 1.73 10.42
CA HIS A 320 -22.79 0.58 9.54
C HIS A 320 -22.88 1.04 8.09
N PHE A 321 -21.90 0.64 7.29
CA PHE A 321 -21.96 0.77 5.83
C PHE A 321 -22.31 -0.58 5.24
N GLN A 322 -23.33 -0.64 4.39
CA GLN A 322 -23.55 -1.82 3.54
C GLN A 322 -22.68 -1.66 2.29
N VAL A 323 -21.53 -2.32 2.28
CA VAL A 323 -20.73 -2.49 1.06
C VAL A 323 -21.45 -3.52 0.19
N ASN A 324 -22.21 -3.08 -0.79
CA ASN A 324 -22.89 -3.97 -1.71
C ASN A 324 -21.93 -4.39 -2.84
N VAL A 325 -21.29 -5.55 -2.66
CA VAL A 325 -20.29 -6.12 -3.58
C VAL A 325 -20.92 -6.52 -4.93
N GLU A 326 -22.25 -6.62 -5.04
CA GLU A 326 -22.91 -7.02 -6.29
C GLU A 326 -22.97 -5.92 -7.37
N GLN A 327 -22.56 -4.69 -7.06
CA GLN A 327 -22.59 -3.57 -8.02
C GLN A 327 -21.31 -3.41 -8.84
N CYS A 328 -20.39 -4.38 -8.79
CA CYS A 328 -19.14 -4.40 -9.55
C CYS A 328 -19.09 -5.50 -10.62
N LYS A 329 -20.20 -5.73 -11.33
CA LYS A 329 -20.22 -6.49 -12.59
C LYS A 329 -20.39 -5.57 -13.79
#